data_AF-A0A6B3I891-F1
#
_entry.id   AF-A0A6B3I891-F1
#
_cell.length_a   1.000
_cell.length_b   1.000
_cell.length_c   1.000
_cell.angle_alpha   90.00
_cell.angle_beta   90.00
_cell.angle_gamma   90.00
#
_symmetry.space_group_name_H-M   'P 1'
#
loop_
_entity.id
_entity.type
_entity.pdbx_description
1 polymer ?
#
loop_
_entity_poly.entity_id
_entity_poly.type
_entity_poly.pdbx_seq_one_letter_code
_entity_poly.pdbx_strand_id
1 'polypeptide(L)'
;RDSLAENAAGEAERYSLILANPPFAGKLDYESTAVDLQRIVKTRKTELLFLALFLRLLKPGGRAAVIVPDGVLFGSTKAHKELRRILVEDQQLQAVVKLPSGVFKPYAGVSTAILFFTKTESGGTDHVWFYDVQADG
;
A
#
# COMPACT_ATOMS: atom_id res chain seq x y z
N ARG A 1 10.92 -14.92 6.01
CA ARG A 1 9.55 -15.40 5.70
C ARG A 1 9.04 -14.58 4.53
N ASP A 2 8.68 -15.21 3.41
CA ASP A 2 8.09 -14.49 2.28
C ASP A 2 6.67 -14.08 2.63
N SER A 3 6.40 -12.78 2.67
CA SER A 3 5.13 -12.22 3.14
C SER A 3 4.04 -12.21 2.06
N LEU A 4 4.42 -12.39 0.79
CA LEU A 4 3.51 -12.37 -0.36
C LEU A 4 3.18 -13.79 -0.86
N ALA A 5 3.89 -14.81 -0.38
CA ALA A 5 3.67 -16.21 -0.72
C ALA A 5 2.50 -16.85 0.06
N GLU A 6 1.92 -17.89 -0.53
CA GLU A 6 0.72 -18.61 -0.06
C GLU A 6 0.84 -19.14 1.39
N ASN A 7 2.05 -19.45 1.85
CA ASN A 7 2.32 -19.95 3.20
C ASN A 7 2.13 -18.89 4.31
N ALA A 8 1.75 -17.65 3.97
CA ALA A 8 1.36 -16.59 4.90
C ALA A 8 -0.18 -16.50 5.14
N ALA A 9 -0.95 -17.51 4.71
CA ALA A 9 -2.44 -17.53 4.72
C ALA A 9 -3.14 -17.55 6.10
N GLY A 10 -2.42 -17.52 7.22
CA GLY A 10 -3.01 -17.60 8.57
C GLY A 10 -3.19 -16.28 9.33
N GLU A 11 -2.82 -15.14 8.73
CA GLU A 11 -2.66 -13.86 9.45
C GLU A 11 -3.60 -12.73 8.98
N ALA A 12 -4.82 -13.05 8.53
CA ALA A 12 -5.81 -12.02 8.23
C ALA A 12 -6.32 -11.34 9.53
N GLU A 13 -6.52 -10.02 9.46
CA GLU A 13 -7.23 -9.23 10.48
C GLU A 13 -6.67 -9.28 11.90
N ARG A 14 -5.34 -9.39 12.02
CA ARG A 14 -4.67 -9.51 13.33
C ARG A 14 -4.17 -8.19 13.88
N TYR A 15 -3.89 -7.21 13.02
CA TYR A 15 -3.13 -6.03 13.39
C TYR A 15 -4.02 -4.79 13.50
N SER A 16 -3.86 -4.01 14.57
CA SER A 16 -4.50 -2.70 14.75
C SER A 16 -3.69 -1.55 14.14
N LEU A 17 -2.39 -1.75 13.92
CA LEU A 17 -1.48 -0.76 13.39
C LEU A 17 -0.43 -1.44 12.50
N ILE A 18 -0.19 -0.87 11.33
CA ILE A 18 0.93 -1.23 10.44
C ILE A 18 1.73 0.03 10.13
N LEU A 19 3.03 -0.02 10.42
CA LEU A 19 4.00 0.99 10.00
C LEU A 19 5.04 0.26 9.15
N ALA A 20 5.15 0.59 7.87
CA ALA A 20 5.98 -0.20 6.97
C ALA A 20 6.64 0.62 5.87
N ASN A 21 7.86 0.22 5.54
CA ASN A 21 8.58 0.63 4.33
C ASN A 21 8.83 -0.63 3.47
N PRO A 22 7.82 -1.11 2.70
CA PRO A 22 7.97 -2.30 1.87
C PRO A 22 8.99 -2.05 0.74
N PRO A 23 9.66 -3.11 0.24
CA PRO A 23 10.53 -3.01 -0.93
C PRO A 23 9.82 -2.35 -2.12
N PHE A 24 10.46 -1.37 -2.75
CA PHE A 24 9.84 -0.51 -3.76
C PHE A 24 9.80 -1.07 -5.19
N ALA A 25 10.57 -2.11 -5.47
CA ALA A 25 10.73 -2.62 -6.83
C ALA A 25 10.85 -4.14 -6.83
N GLY A 26 10.04 -4.77 -7.68
CA GLY A 26 10.06 -6.22 -7.87
C GLY A 26 8.80 -6.68 -8.59
N LYS A 27 8.94 -7.79 -9.32
CA LYS A 27 7.79 -8.53 -9.87
C LYS A 27 7.82 -9.93 -9.31
N LEU A 28 6.66 -10.41 -8.88
CA LEU A 28 6.44 -11.82 -8.53
C LEU A 28 5.63 -12.49 -9.62
N ASP A 29 5.78 -13.81 -9.72
CA ASP A 29 4.88 -14.60 -10.55
C ASP A 29 3.53 -14.76 -9.86
N TYR A 30 2.48 -14.90 -10.67
CA TYR A 30 1.13 -15.07 -10.12
C TYR A 30 1.03 -16.34 -9.27
N GLU A 31 1.72 -17.41 -9.69
CA GLU A 31 1.76 -18.72 -9.04
C GLU A 31 2.50 -18.70 -7.70
N SER A 32 3.42 -17.74 -7.51
CA SER A 32 4.13 -17.56 -6.23
C SER A 32 3.46 -16.54 -5.31
N THR A 33 2.37 -15.90 -5.77
CA THR A 33 1.63 -14.93 -4.97
C THR A 33 0.39 -15.57 -4.34
N ALA A 34 0.12 -15.25 -3.08
CA ALA A 34 -1.06 -15.74 -2.39
C ALA A 34 -2.36 -15.38 -3.15
N VAL A 35 -3.24 -16.37 -3.32
CA VAL A 35 -4.46 -16.28 -4.14
C VAL A 35 -5.41 -15.18 -3.65
N ASP A 36 -5.46 -14.96 -2.35
CA ASP A 36 -6.28 -13.94 -1.71
C ASP A 36 -5.81 -12.51 -2.03
N LEU A 37 -4.49 -12.27 -2.09
CA LEU A 37 -3.95 -10.98 -2.53
C LEU A 37 -4.32 -10.69 -4.00
N GLN A 38 -4.29 -11.73 -4.85
CA GLN A 38 -4.69 -11.63 -6.25
C GLN A 38 -6.19 -11.37 -6.43
N ARG A 39 -7.03 -11.69 -5.44
CA ARG A 39 -8.46 -11.35 -5.43
C ARG A 39 -8.69 -9.88 -5.10
N ILE A 40 -7.84 -9.26 -4.28
CA ILE A 40 -7.92 -7.83 -3.96
C ILE A 40 -7.47 -7.02 -5.18
N VAL A 41 -6.27 -7.32 -5.71
CA VAL A 41 -5.75 -6.63 -6.90
C VAL A 41 -4.94 -7.60 -7.76
N LYS A 42 -5.39 -7.83 -9.00
CA LYS A 42 -4.72 -8.73 -9.93
C LYS A 42 -3.48 -8.07 -10.52
N THR A 43 -2.30 -8.40 -9.97
CA THR A 43 -1.02 -7.79 -10.40
C THR A 43 0.19 -8.62 -9.99
N ARG A 44 1.30 -8.42 -10.69
CA ARG A 44 2.63 -8.96 -10.34
C ARG A 44 3.51 -7.96 -9.62
N LYS A 45 3.06 -6.71 -9.51
CA LYS A 45 3.82 -5.59 -8.95
C LYS A 45 3.83 -5.67 -7.42
N THR A 46 5.01 -5.93 -6.86
CA THR A 46 5.19 -6.10 -5.42
C THR A 46 4.70 -4.90 -4.61
N GLU A 47 4.89 -3.68 -5.11
CA GLU A 47 4.45 -2.45 -4.46
C GLU A 47 2.92 -2.39 -4.25
N LEU A 48 2.14 -2.97 -5.17
CA LEU A 48 0.68 -3.05 -5.06
C LEU A 48 0.24 -4.25 -4.20
N LEU A 49 0.97 -5.37 -4.30
CA LEU A 49 0.71 -6.56 -3.52
C LEU A 49 0.94 -6.34 -2.01
N PHE A 50 1.94 -5.53 -1.62
CA PHE A 50 2.14 -5.16 -0.22
C PHE A 50 0.97 -4.35 0.35
N LEU A 51 0.39 -3.43 -0.42
CA LEU A 51 -0.81 -2.70 0.02
C LEU A 51 -2.03 -3.63 0.17
N ALA A 52 -2.23 -4.56 -0.77
CA ALA A 52 -3.25 -5.59 -0.64
C ALA A 52 -3.01 -6.47 0.60
N LEU A 53 -1.75 -6.82 0.88
CA LEU A 53 -1.38 -7.54 2.09
C LEU A 53 -1.73 -6.74 3.34
N PHE A 54 -1.39 -5.45 3.41
CA PHE A 54 -1.70 -4.63 4.58
C PHE A 54 -3.21 -4.52 4.84
N LEU A 55 -4.03 -4.37 3.79
CA LEU A 55 -5.49 -4.40 3.91
C LEU A 55 -6.01 -5.74 4.45
N ARG A 56 -5.39 -6.86 4.05
CA ARG A 56 -5.73 -8.17 4.59
C ARG A 56 -5.33 -8.32 6.06
N LEU A 57 -4.12 -7.87 6.41
CA LEU A 57 -3.54 -8.02 7.75
C LEU A 57 -4.23 -7.13 8.81
N LEU A 58 -4.69 -5.94 8.41
CA LEU A 58 -5.41 -5.04 9.30
C LEU A 58 -6.77 -5.61 9.69
N LYS A 59 -7.13 -5.47 10.97
CA LYS A 59 -8.52 -5.63 11.43
C LYS A 59 -9.35 -4.40 11.06
N PRO A 60 -10.70 -4.49 11.01
CA PRO A 60 -11.55 -3.31 10.91
C PRO A 60 -11.23 -2.27 12.00
N GLY A 61 -11.11 -1.00 11.61
CA GLY A 61 -10.62 0.10 12.46
C GLY A 61 -9.11 0.14 12.64
N GLY A 62 -8.36 -0.83 12.08
CA GLY A 62 -6.91 -0.84 12.06
C GLY A 62 -6.35 0.22 11.12
N ARG A 63 -5.18 0.77 11.46
CA ARG A 63 -4.57 1.91 10.75
C ARG A 63 -3.23 1.54 10.13
N ALA A 64 -2.89 2.17 9.02
CA ALA A 64 -1.60 2.02 8.37
C ALA A 64 -0.98 3.37 8.04
N ALA A 65 0.34 3.45 8.22
CA ALA A 65 1.19 4.47 7.60
C ALA A 65 2.30 3.76 6.85
N VAL A 66 2.27 3.82 5.51
CA VAL A 66 3.15 3.01 4.66
C VAL A 66 3.81 3.81 3.57
N ILE A 67 5.09 3.57 3.36
CA ILE A 67 5.88 4.23 2.31
C ILE A 67 5.65 3.50 0.99
N VAL A 68 5.34 4.26 -0.05
CA VAL A 68 5.08 3.74 -1.39
C VAL A 68 5.87 4.52 -2.43
N PRO A 69 6.29 3.89 -3.53
CA PRO A 69 6.81 4.64 -4.66
C PRO A 69 5.69 5.46 -5.30
N ASP A 70 6.06 6.61 -5.84
CA ASP A 70 5.18 7.57 -6.54
C ASP A 70 4.27 6.90 -7.59
N GLY A 71 4.75 5.83 -8.23
CA GLY A 71 3.97 5.04 -9.20
C GLY A 71 2.65 4.48 -8.64
N VAL A 72 2.53 4.25 -7.34
CA VAL A 72 1.25 3.86 -6.70
C VAL A 72 0.21 4.97 -6.84
N LEU A 73 0.63 6.24 -6.75
CA LEU A 73 -0.24 7.41 -6.75
C LEU A 73 -0.80 7.72 -8.15
N PHE A 74 -0.01 7.55 -9.21
CA PHE A 74 -0.40 7.97 -10.58
C PHE A 74 -0.35 6.87 -11.62
N GLY A 75 0.07 5.64 -11.27
CA GLY A 75 0.10 4.51 -12.20
C GLY A 75 -1.24 4.29 -12.88
N SER A 76 -1.21 4.02 -14.19
CA SER A 76 -2.40 4.02 -15.06
C SER A 76 -2.95 2.62 -15.37
N THR A 77 -2.26 1.55 -14.96
CA THR A 77 -2.75 0.18 -15.19
C THR A 77 -4.02 -0.08 -14.37
N LYS A 78 -4.82 -1.06 -14.81
CA LYS A 78 -6.05 -1.46 -14.10
C LYS A 78 -5.80 -1.72 -12.61
N ALA A 79 -4.71 -2.41 -12.27
CA ALA A 79 -4.35 -2.71 -10.89
C ALA A 79 -4.07 -1.46 -10.03
N HIS A 80 -3.39 -0.45 -10.58
CA HIS A 80 -3.13 0.79 -9.84
C HIS A 80 -4.42 1.57 -9.59
N LYS A 81 -5.25 1.71 -10.63
CA LYS A 81 -6.56 2.38 -10.53
C LYS A 81 -7.45 1.67 -9.51
N GLU A 82 -7.53 0.35 -9.58
CA GLU A 82 -8.32 -0.46 -8.65
C GLU A 82 -7.84 -0.30 -7.21
N LEU A 83 -6.53 -0.35 -6.98
CA LEU A 83 -5.99 -0.20 -5.63
C LEU A 83 -6.29 1.20 -5.04
N ARG A 84 -6.15 2.26 -5.85
CA ARG A 84 -6.54 3.61 -5.42
C ARG A 84 -8.04 3.72 -5.17
N ARG A 85 -8.87 3.08 -6.01
CA ARG A 85 -10.32 2.99 -5.82
C ARG A 85 -10.65 2.33 -4.48
N ILE A 86 -10.07 1.16 -4.19
CA ILE A 86 -10.25 0.45 -2.92
C ILE A 86 -9.87 1.36 -1.74
N LEU A 87 -8.71 2.02 -1.79
CA LEU A 87 -8.26 2.89 -0.70
C LEU A 87 -9.19 4.08 -0.42
N VAL A 88 -9.84 4.62 -1.45
CA VAL A 88 -10.68 5.82 -1.34
C VAL A 88 -12.16 5.48 -1.12
N GLU A 89 -12.70 4.52 -1.86
CA GLU A 89 -14.12 4.17 -1.86
C GLU A 89 -14.45 3.11 -0.81
N ASP A 90 -13.61 2.09 -0.68
CA ASP A 90 -13.91 0.93 0.19
C ASP A 90 -13.25 1.09 1.57
N GLN A 91 -12.29 2.00 1.70
CA GLN A 91 -11.51 2.27 2.91
C GLN A 91 -11.46 3.78 3.19
N GLN A 92 -10.82 4.16 4.29
CA GLN A 92 -10.67 5.57 4.65
C GLN A 92 -9.22 6.02 4.45
N LEU A 93 -8.91 6.60 3.29
CA LEU A 93 -7.63 7.25 3.02
C LEU A 93 -7.60 8.62 3.70
N GLN A 94 -6.73 8.78 4.69
CA GLN A 94 -6.70 9.97 5.53
C GLN A 94 -5.72 11.02 4.99
N ALA A 95 -4.56 10.58 4.51
CA ALA A 95 -3.53 11.49 4.00
C ALA A 95 -2.58 10.83 3.00
N VAL A 96 -2.05 11.66 2.11
CA VAL A 96 -0.93 11.37 1.21
C VAL A 96 0.14 12.42 1.47
N VAL A 97 1.28 11.98 2.00
CA VAL A 97 2.42 12.86 2.29
C VAL A 97 3.54 12.56 1.30
N LYS A 98 3.78 13.46 0.37
CA LYS A 98 4.87 13.33 -0.60
C LYS A 98 6.19 13.71 0.06
N LEU A 99 7.21 12.87 -0.15
CA LEU A 99 8.56 13.07 0.39
C LEU A 99 9.48 13.70 -0.67
N PRO A 100 10.49 14.48 -0.26
CA PRO A 100 11.47 15.03 -1.19
C PRO A 100 12.15 13.95 -2.01
N SER A 101 12.48 14.27 -3.26
CA SER A 101 13.29 13.39 -4.08
C SER A 101 14.67 13.21 -3.46
N GLY A 102 15.07 11.96 -3.23
CA GLY A 102 16.40 11.64 -2.71
C GLY A 102 16.45 11.26 -1.23
N VAL A 103 15.33 11.31 -0.49
CA VAL A 103 15.23 10.84 0.91
C VAL A 103 15.81 9.43 1.10
N PHE A 104 15.67 8.56 0.11
CA PHE A 104 16.17 7.18 0.15
C PHE A 104 17.48 6.95 -0.61
N LYS A 105 18.17 8.00 -1.08
CA LYS A 105 19.48 7.84 -1.72
C LYS A 105 20.55 7.45 -0.69
N PRO A 106 21.56 6.64 -1.08
CA PRO A 106 21.79 6.10 -2.43
C PRO A 106 21.00 4.81 -2.74
N TYR A 107 20.22 4.29 -1.80
CA TYR A 107 19.63 2.95 -1.86
C TYR A 107 18.42 2.84 -2.80
N ALA A 108 17.64 3.91 -2.96
CA ALA A 108 16.54 3.98 -3.91
C ALA A 108 16.51 5.34 -4.62
N GLY A 109 16.37 5.29 -5.95
CA GLY A 109 16.29 6.48 -6.81
C GLY A 109 14.86 6.97 -7.09
N VAL A 110 13.84 6.27 -6.58
CA VAL A 110 12.44 6.60 -6.81
C VAL A 110 11.94 7.65 -5.80
N SER A 111 11.11 8.58 -6.27
CA SER A 111 10.31 9.43 -5.38
C SER A 111 9.27 8.59 -4.65
N THR A 112 8.95 8.99 -3.42
CA THR A 112 8.09 8.21 -2.52
C THR A 112 7.09 9.11 -1.81
N ALA A 113 6.03 8.49 -1.31
CA ALA A 113 5.05 9.11 -0.45
C ALA A 113 4.68 8.18 0.71
N ILE A 114 4.09 8.74 1.75
CA ILE A 114 3.48 8.01 2.85
C ILE A 114 1.96 8.04 2.66
N LEU A 115 1.35 6.87 2.63
CA LEU A 115 -0.10 6.72 2.67
C LEU A 115 -0.55 6.46 4.11
N PHE A 116 -1.53 7.24 4.56
CA PHE A 116 -2.22 7.04 5.83
C PHE A 116 -3.64 6.58 5.55
N PHE A 117 -4.00 5.37 5.99
CA PHE A 117 -5.35 4.87 5.80
C PHE A 117 -5.82 4.02 6.97
N THR A 118 -7.14 3.96 7.13
CA THR A 118 -7.83 3.08 8.09
C THR A 118 -8.61 2.02 7.32
N LYS A 119 -8.51 0.76 7.74
CA LYS A 119 -9.36 -0.31 7.21
C LYS A 119 -10.77 -0.16 7.77
N THR A 120 -11.77 -0.20 6.91
CA THR A 120 -13.19 -0.07 7.27
C THR A 120 -14.01 -1.15 6.58
N GLU A 121 -15.20 -1.43 7.11
CA GLU A 121 -16.22 -2.26 6.45
C GLU A 121 -17.38 -1.43 5.88
N SER A 122 -17.47 -0.16 6.30
CA SER A 122 -18.51 0.78 5.85
C SER A 122 -18.10 1.59 4.62
N GLY A 123 -16.80 1.58 4.26
CA GLY A 123 -16.24 2.35 3.17
C GLY A 123 -16.26 3.86 3.41
N GLY A 124 -15.81 4.58 2.38
CA GLY A 124 -15.95 6.02 2.25
C GLY A 124 -14.75 6.83 2.79
N THR A 125 -14.18 7.63 1.90
CA THR A 125 -13.28 8.72 2.24
C THR A 125 -13.94 10.06 1.91
N ASP A 126 -14.23 10.89 2.92
CA ASP A 126 -14.80 12.23 2.70
C ASP A 126 -13.75 13.23 2.21
N HIS A 127 -12.61 13.27 2.90
CA HIS A 127 -11.53 14.21 2.65
C HIS A 127 -10.18 13.51 2.78
N VAL A 128 -9.23 13.89 1.92
CA VAL A 128 -7.85 13.42 1.95
C VAL A 128 -6.93 14.62 2.12
N TRP A 129 -6.03 14.55 3.10
CA TRP A 129 -4.96 15.54 3.23
C TRP A 129 -3.83 15.25 2.25
N PHE A 130 -3.44 16.25 1.46
CA PHE A 130 -2.24 16.19 0.64
C PHE A 130 -1.20 17.15 1.21
N TYR A 131 -0.02 16.63 1.51
CA TYR A 131 1.09 17.45 1.99
C TYR A 131 2.34 17.15 1.17
N ASP A 132 3.01 18.20 0.71
CA ASP A 132 4.26 18.11 -0.05
C ASP A 132 5.41 18.61 0.81
N VAL A 133 6.19 17.66 1.34
CA VAL A 133 7.34 17.96 2.18
C VAL A 133 8.44 18.52 1.28
N GLN A 134 8.83 19.78 1.49
CA GLN A 134 9.83 20.48 0.66
C GLN A 134 11.27 20.18 1.08
N ALA A 135 11.49 20.01 2.38
CA ALA A 135 12.80 19.72 2.98
C ALA A 135 12.62 18.67 4.08
N ASP A 136 13.56 17.73 4.16
CA ASP A 136 13.60 16.65 5.15
C ASP A 136 14.39 17.01 6.41
N GLY A 137 15.07 18.16 6.45
CA GLY A 137 15.80 18.70 7.59
C GLY A 137 16.99 19.54 7.19
#